data_AF-C6WEA8-F1
#
_entry.id   AF-C6WEA8-F1
#
_cell.length_a   1.000
_cell.length_b   1.000
_cell.length_c   1.000
_cell.angle_alpha   90.00
_cell.angle_beta   90.00
_cell.angle_gamma   90.00
#
_symmetry.space_group_name_H-M   'P 1'
#
loop_
_entity.id
_entity.type
_entity.pdbx_description
1 polymer ?
#
loop_
_entity_poly.entity_id
_entity_poly.type
_entity_poly.pdbx_seq_one_letter_code
_entity_poly.pdbx_strand_id
1 'polypeptide(L)'
;MDDVVLWRPTGQAELDLVAGSGWREWPPRLPEQPIFYPVVNREYATRIAREWNASGAEGVGYVTRFAVEGEFLAKYPVQSAGGSGIDEHWVPAEELEEFNRHVVGRIEVEAEYRSGVDASGVAGLPAAWVDYLGGASWLRRGLRPSGEYLRLYGPEEIREVRPGLVVGELGSDGWLAFDLERPANPLVVVGGRDLAPGAAEFVAMVEDGTLAWNAEESWY
;
A
#
# COMPACT_ATOMS: atom_id res chain seq x y z
N MET A 1 -13.47 -17.46 19.20
CA MET A 1 -12.88 -16.09 19.21
C MET A 1 -13.21 -15.43 17.87
N ASP A 2 -13.20 -14.10 17.80
CA ASP A 2 -13.30 -13.39 16.52
C ASP A 2 -12.04 -13.62 15.65
N ASP A 3 -12.16 -13.40 14.35
CA ASP A 3 -11.03 -13.45 13.42
C ASP A 3 -10.05 -12.30 13.70
N VAL A 4 -8.76 -12.59 13.58
CA VAL A 4 -7.69 -11.62 13.80
C VAL A 4 -7.14 -11.15 12.46
N VAL A 5 -7.10 -9.83 12.28
CA VAL A 5 -6.52 -9.19 11.10
C VAL A 5 -5.01 -9.09 11.27
N LEU A 6 -4.28 -9.53 10.26
CA LEU A 6 -2.83 -9.45 10.16
C LEU A 6 -2.41 -8.80 8.85
N TRP A 7 -1.17 -8.33 8.82
CA TRP A 7 -0.56 -7.79 7.62
C TRP A 7 0.69 -8.56 7.24
N ARG A 8 1.02 -8.51 5.95
CA ARG A 8 2.32 -8.98 5.47
C ARG A 8 2.84 -8.05 4.38
N PRO A 9 4.01 -7.44 4.58
CA PRO A 9 4.68 -6.74 3.50
C PRO A 9 5.31 -7.76 2.55
N THR A 10 5.18 -7.55 1.25
CA THR A 10 5.69 -8.48 0.24
C THR A 10 6.24 -7.75 -0.99
N GLY A 11 7.02 -8.46 -1.81
CA GLY A 11 7.51 -8.04 -3.13
C GLY A 11 6.65 -8.61 -4.26
N GLN A 12 7.04 -8.40 -5.51
CA GLN A 12 6.30 -8.87 -6.68
C GLN A 12 6.28 -10.41 -6.76
N ALA A 13 7.45 -11.06 -6.64
CA ALA A 13 7.53 -12.50 -6.83
C ALA A 13 6.67 -13.29 -5.82
N GLU A 14 6.64 -12.88 -4.56
CA GLU A 14 5.79 -13.53 -3.54
C GLU A 14 4.31 -13.18 -3.75
N LEU A 15 3.97 -11.94 -4.13
CA LEU A 15 2.60 -11.57 -4.46
C LEU A 15 2.05 -12.36 -5.68
N ASP A 16 2.88 -12.63 -6.69
CA ASP A 16 2.49 -13.43 -7.85
C ASP A 16 2.13 -14.87 -7.45
N LEU A 17 2.83 -15.44 -6.46
CA LEU A 17 2.51 -16.77 -5.92
C LEU A 17 1.19 -16.75 -5.13
N VAL A 18 0.92 -15.69 -4.36
CA VAL A 18 -0.36 -15.48 -3.69
C VAL A 18 -1.49 -15.32 -4.71
N ALA A 19 -1.27 -14.59 -5.80
CA ALA A 19 -2.25 -14.49 -6.88
C ALA A 19 -2.47 -15.85 -7.55
N GLY A 20 -1.40 -16.62 -7.75
CA GLY A 20 -1.45 -17.99 -8.29
C GLY A 20 -2.22 -18.98 -7.42
N SER A 21 -2.27 -18.77 -6.09
CA SER A 21 -3.12 -19.55 -5.16
C SER A 21 -4.58 -19.09 -5.13
N GLY A 22 -4.95 -18.10 -5.95
CA GLY A 22 -6.29 -17.52 -5.95
C GLY A 22 -6.53 -16.61 -4.75
N TRP A 23 -5.47 -15.98 -4.21
CA TRP A 23 -5.50 -15.06 -3.08
C TRP A 23 -5.89 -15.69 -1.75
N ARG A 24 -5.56 -16.97 -1.56
CA ARG A 24 -5.96 -17.72 -0.35
C ARG A 24 -4.80 -18.21 0.50
N GLU A 25 -3.61 -18.30 -0.09
CA GLU A 25 -2.50 -18.98 0.55
C GLU A 25 -1.19 -18.21 0.35
N TRP A 26 -0.39 -18.16 1.41
CA TRP A 26 1.00 -17.75 1.38
C TRP A 26 1.89 -18.88 0.85
N PRO A 27 2.87 -18.59 -0.02
CA PRO A 27 3.73 -19.63 -0.59
C PRO A 27 4.64 -20.26 0.48
N PRO A 28 5.03 -21.54 0.30
CA PRO A 28 6.02 -22.18 1.16
C PRO A 28 7.29 -21.34 1.30
N ARG A 29 7.86 -21.33 2.52
CA ARG A 29 9.13 -20.66 2.79
C ARG A 29 10.29 -21.38 2.10
N LEU A 30 11.33 -20.64 1.77
CA LEU A 30 12.57 -21.26 1.30
C LEU A 30 13.21 -22.08 2.44
N PRO A 31 13.99 -23.14 2.15
CA PRO A 31 14.60 -23.98 3.18
C PRO A 31 15.40 -23.21 4.26
N GLU A 32 16.00 -22.08 3.88
CA GLU A 32 16.77 -21.19 4.74
C GLU A 32 15.92 -20.22 5.58
N GLN A 33 14.60 -20.19 5.36
CA GLN A 33 13.64 -19.32 6.04
C GLN A 33 12.80 -20.16 7.01
N PRO A 34 13.24 -20.33 8.28
CA PRO A 34 12.63 -21.27 9.22
C PRO A 34 11.24 -20.85 9.70
N ILE A 35 10.86 -19.59 9.48
CA ILE A 35 9.59 -19.03 9.95
C ILE A 35 8.89 -18.24 8.85
N PHE A 36 7.57 -18.30 8.90
CA PHE A 36 6.65 -17.33 8.32
C PHE A 36 6.22 -16.35 9.41
N TYR A 37 6.27 -15.06 9.11
CA TYR A 37 6.00 -14.00 10.08
C TYR A 37 5.05 -12.96 9.51
N PRO A 38 3.76 -13.02 9.85
CA PRO A 38 2.84 -11.92 9.63
C PRO A 38 2.92 -10.92 10.79
N VAL A 39 2.75 -9.65 10.48
CA VAL A 39 2.84 -8.56 11.47
C VAL A 39 1.44 -8.17 11.96
N VAL A 40 1.37 -7.72 13.21
CA VAL A 40 0.09 -7.41 13.87
C VAL A 40 -0.33 -5.95 13.72
N ASN A 41 0.50 -5.12 13.08
CA ASN A 41 0.18 -3.72 12.84
C ASN A 41 0.52 -3.30 11.41
N ARG A 42 -0.33 -2.43 10.89
CA ARG A 42 -0.30 -1.97 9.51
C ARG A 42 0.87 -1.02 9.26
N GLU A 43 1.16 -0.14 10.21
CA GLU A 43 2.20 0.88 10.12
C GLU A 43 3.57 0.24 9.87
N TYR A 44 3.86 -0.87 10.55
CA TYR A 44 5.09 -1.62 10.37
C TYR A 44 5.13 -2.34 9.01
N ALA A 45 4.03 -2.93 8.57
CA ALA A 45 3.95 -3.49 7.20
C ALA A 45 4.19 -2.41 6.14
N THR A 46 3.59 -1.23 6.30
CA THR A 46 3.80 -0.07 5.44
C THR A 46 5.26 0.35 5.43
N ARG A 47 5.90 0.45 6.60
CA ARG A 47 7.32 0.82 6.70
C ARG A 47 8.21 -0.14 5.91
N ILE A 48 8.01 -1.45 6.07
CA ILE A 48 8.78 -2.47 5.32
C ILE A 48 8.53 -2.33 3.82
N ALA A 49 7.26 -2.29 3.40
CA ALA A 49 6.89 -2.24 1.99
C ALA A 49 7.47 -0.99 1.30
N ARG A 50 7.34 0.16 1.96
CA ARG A 50 7.74 1.47 1.44
C ARG A 50 9.25 1.67 1.46
N GLU A 51 9.91 1.38 2.58
CA GLU A 51 11.31 1.76 2.78
C GLU A 51 12.27 0.69 2.28
N TRP A 52 11.89 -0.58 2.38
CA TRP A 52 12.79 -1.71 2.09
C TRP A 52 12.41 -2.42 0.79
N ASN A 53 11.15 -2.84 0.61
CA ASN A 53 10.77 -3.60 -0.59
C ASN A 53 10.77 -2.73 -1.84
N ALA A 54 10.16 -1.53 -1.78
CA ALA A 54 10.15 -0.60 -2.91
C ALA A 54 11.55 -0.12 -3.30
N SER A 55 12.49 -0.05 -2.35
CA SER A 55 13.91 0.25 -2.60
C SER A 55 14.72 -0.97 -3.06
N GLY A 56 14.12 -2.16 -3.02
CA GLY A 56 14.75 -3.43 -3.38
C GLY A 56 14.86 -3.66 -4.88
N ALA A 57 15.37 -4.83 -5.26
CA ALA A 57 15.66 -5.18 -6.66
C ALA A 57 14.43 -5.14 -7.58
N GLU A 58 13.24 -5.43 -7.05
CA GLU A 58 11.99 -5.42 -7.81
C GLU A 58 11.38 -4.02 -7.96
N GLY A 59 11.87 -3.03 -7.20
CA GLY A 59 11.36 -1.65 -7.25
C GLY A 59 9.90 -1.51 -6.80
N VAL A 60 9.38 -2.47 -6.03
CA VAL A 60 7.98 -2.49 -5.59
C VAL A 60 7.83 -3.14 -4.22
N GLY A 61 6.95 -2.58 -3.41
CA GLY A 61 6.55 -3.15 -2.13
C GLY A 61 5.05 -3.09 -1.96
N TYR A 62 4.48 -4.16 -1.44
CA TYR A 62 3.06 -4.28 -1.17
C TYR A 62 2.79 -4.40 0.32
N VAL A 63 1.73 -3.75 0.77
CA VAL A 63 1.10 -4.05 2.06
C VAL A 63 -0.09 -4.94 1.77
N THR A 64 -0.09 -6.14 2.32
CA THR A 64 -1.25 -7.04 2.24
C THR A 64 -1.91 -7.17 3.60
N ARG A 65 -3.21 -7.42 3.58
CA ARG A 65 -4.05 -7.70 4.75
C ARG A 65 -4.78 -9.02 4.56
N PHE A 66 -4.94 -9.76 5.63
CA PHE A 66 -5.74 -10.98 5.65
C PHE A 66 -6.23 -11.28 7.07
N ALA A 67 -7.27 -12.09 7.18
CA ALA A 67 -7.82 -12.52 8.46
C ALA A 67 -7.43 -13.98 8.73
N VAL A 68 -7.25 -14.33 10.01
CA VAL A 68 -6.97 -15.69 10.47
C VAL A 68 -7.89 -16.01 11.65
N GLU A 69 -8.37 -17.25 11.73
CA GLU A 69 -9.18 -17.70 12.86
C GLU A 69 -8.42 -17.49 14.19
N GLY A 70 -8.99 -16.69 15.10
CA GLY A 70 -8.30 -16.28 16.33
C GLY A 70 -7.93 -17.44 17.27
N GLU A 71 -8.77 -18.48 17.34
CA GLU A 71 -8.50 -19.66 18.17
C GLU A 71 -7.29 -20.46 17.67
N PHE A 72 -7.12 -20.53 16.35
CA PHE A 72 -5.95 -21.16 15.75
C PHE A 72 -4.70 -20.29 15.97
N LEU A 73 -4.81 -18.99 15.72
CA LEU A 73 -3.70 -18.05 15.82
C LEU A 73 -3.12 -17.97 17.25
N ALA A 74 -3.93 -18.21 18.27
CA ALA A 74 -3.50 -18.23 19.68
C ALA A 74 -2.37 -19.23 20.00
N LYS A 75 -2.09 -20.20 19.12
CA LYS A 75 -0.93 -21.10 19.21
C LYS A 75 0.41 -20.38 19.02
N TYR A 76 0.41 -19.25 18.32
CA TYR A 76 1.60 -18.47 17.98
C TYR A 76 1.58 -17.17 18.79
N PRO A 77 2.24 -17.09 19.96
CA PRO A 77 2.27 -15.85 20.73
C PRO A 77 2.98 -14.73 19.96
N VAL A 78 2.47 -13.51 20.10
CA VAL A 78 3.10 -12.30 19.53
C VAL A 78 4.52 -12.13 20.08
N GLN A 79 5.45 -11.86 19.18
CA GLN A 79 6.85 -11.59 19.47
C GLN A 79 7.14 -10.12 19.15
N SER A 80 7.83 -9.42 20.06
CA SER A 80 8.33 -8.07 19.80
C SER A 80 9.74 -8.14 19.23
N ALA A 81 9.86 -8.18 17.90
CA ALA A 81 11.13 -8.34 17.21
C ALA A 81 11.89 -7.01 17.09
N GLY A 82 12.76 -6.70 18.04
CA GLY A 82 13.69 -5.58 17.92
C GLY A 82 13.16 -4.21 18.35
N GLY A 83 12.04 -4.15 19.09
CA GLY A 83 11.59 -2.94 19.79
C GLY A 83 10.08 -2.72 19.77
N SER A 84 9.64 -1.60 20.37
CA SER A 84 8.22 -1.21 20.40
C SER A 84 7.65 -1.03 18.99
N GLY A 85 6.46 -1.57 18.73
CA GLY A 85 5.76 -1.43 17.44
C GLY A 85 6.24 -2.40 16.35
N ILE A 86 7.14 -3.34 16.68
CA ILE A 86 7.57 -4.42 15.80
C ILE A 86 7.03 -5.72 16.37
N ASP A 87 5.74 -5.95 16.19
CA ASP A 87 5.03 -7.08 16.76
C ASP A 87 4.59 -8.03 15.63
N GLU A 88 4.92 -9.31 15.76
CA GLU A 88 4.71 -10.32 14.74
C GLU A 88 4.43 -11.70 15.35
N HIS A 89 3.75 -12.56 14.59
CA HIS A 89 3.65 -13.98 14.94
C HIS A 89 4.80 -14.74 14.30
N TRP A 90 5.36 -15.74 14.98
CA TRP A 90 6.34 -16.66 14.40
C TRP A 90 5.70 -18.02 14.16
N VAL A 91 5.35 -18.29 12.90
CA VAL A 91 4.78 -19.57 12.46
C VAL A 91 5.91 -20.40 11.88
N PRO A 92 6.19 -21.62 12.37
CA PRO A 92 7.19 -22.49 11.77
C PRO A 92 6.90 -22.73 10.28
N ALA A 93 7.92 -22.76 9.43
CA ALA A 93 7.75 -22.92 7.99
C ALA A 93 7.00 -24.22 7.63
N GLU A 94 7.20 -25.29 8.41
CA GLU A 94 6.52 -26.58 8.28
C GLU A 94 5.03 -26.53 8.65
N GLU A 95 4.59 -25.52 9.40
CA GLU A 95 3.20 -25.32 9.79
C GLU A 95 2.46 -24.34 8.87
N LEU A 96 3.14 -23.73 7.89
CA LEU A 96 2.54 -22.71 7.02
C LEU A 96 1.38 -23.25 6.17
N GLU A 97 1.43 -24.53 5.76
CA GLU A 97 0.31 -25.15 5.05
C GLU A 97 -0.94 -25.22 5.94
N GLU A 98 -0.78 -25.59 7.20
CA GLU A 98 -1.90 -25.60 8.16
C GLU A 98 -2.37 -24.18 8.45
N PHE A 99 -1.45 -23.23 8.63
CA PHE A 99 -1.79 -21.82 8.80
C PHE A 99 -2.66 -21.29 7.66
N ASN A 100 -2.33 -21.61 6.41
CA ASN A 100 -3.10 -21.20 5.24
C ASN A 100 -4.54 -21.74 5.26
N ARG A 101 -4.80 -22.91 5.85
CA ARG A 101 -6.16 -23.47 5.96
C ARG A 101 -7.04 -22.66 6.92
N HIS A 102 -6.44 -21.90 7.82
CA HIS A 102 -7.11 -21.02 8.78
C HIS A 102 -7.15 -19.55 8.33
N VAL A 103 -6.65 -19.23 7.12
CA VAL A 103 -6.85 -17.92 6.50
C VAL A 103 -8.32 -17.78 6.10
N VAL A 104 -8.96 -16.74 6.60
CA VAL A 104 -10.37 -16.44 6.35
C VAL A 104 -10.48 -15.47 5.18
N GLY A 105 -11.27 -15.85 4.18
CA GLY A 105 -11.54 -14.99 3.02
C GLY A 105 -10.39 -14.95 2.02
N ARG A 106 -9.96 -13.76 1.64
CA ARG A 106 -8.87 -13.54 0.68
C ARG A 106 -7.79 -12.67 1.31
N ILE A 107 -6.57 -12.86 0.84
CA ILE A 107 -5.48 -11.92 1.02
C ILE A 107 -5.74 -10.73 0.10
N GLU A 108 -5.76 -9.53 0.66
CA GLU A 108 -6.04 -8.29 -0.05
C GLU A 108 -4.81 -7.41 -0.08
N VAL A 109 -4.61 -6.67 -1.17
CA VAL A 109 -3.54 -5.67 -1.26
C VAL A 109 -4.11 -4.35 -0.75
N GLU A 110 -3.63 -3.86 0.39
CA GLU A 110 -4.06 -2.56 0.90
C GLU A 110 -3.28 -1.39 0.29
N ALA A 111 -2.01 -1.61 -0.01
CA ALA A 111 -1.17 -0.56 -0.59
C ALA A 111 -0.10 -1.14 -1.50
N GLU A 112 0.30 -0.35 -2.48
CA GLU A 112 1.42 -0.62 -3.36
C GLU A 112 2.30 0.63 -3.40
N TYR A 113 3.58 0.42 -3.15
CA TYR A 113 4.63 1.41 -3.25
C TYR A 113 5.58 1.05 -4.39
N ARG A 114 6.04 2.05 -5.13
CA ARG A 114 7.00 1.90 -6.22
C ARG A 114 8.26 2.69 -5.91
N SER A 115 9.39 2.25 -6.44
CA SER A 115 10.62 3.04 -6.41
C SER A 115 10.44 4.39 -7.11
N GLY A 116 11.28 5.34 -6.74
CA GLY A 116 11.32 6.67 -7.34
C GLY A 116 11.41 6.66 -8.86
N VAL A 117 10.66 7.54 -9.50
CA VAL A 117 10.63 7.73 -10.96
C VAL A 117 10.88 9.19 -11.31
N ASP A 118 11.63 9.42 -12.40
CA ASP A 118 11.89 10.78 -12.88
C ASP A 118 10.66 11.36 -13.58
N ALA A 119 10.01 12.31 -12.92
CA ALA A 119 8.87 13.05 -13.43
C ALA A 119 9.22 14.46 -13.95
N SER A 120 10.49 14.87 -13.90
CA SER A 120 10.93 16.23 -14.24
C SER A 120 10.65 16.63 -15.69
N GLY A 121 10.57 15.63 -16.58
CA GLY A 121 10.23 15.81 -17.99
C GLY A 121 8.72 15.90 -18.29
N VAL A 122 7.83 15.86 -17.29
CA VAL A 122 6.39 16.03 -17.49
C VAL A 122 6.04 17.51 -17.36
N ALA A 123 5.64 18.14 -18.48
CA ALA A 123 5.35 19.56 -18.51
C ALA A 123 4.18 19.94 -17.59
N GLY A 124 4.37 20.98 -16.78
CA GLY A 124 3.34 21.55 -15.91
C GLY A 124 3.15 20.85 -14.56
N LEU A 125 3.87 19.75 -14.27
CA LEU A 125 3.82 19.13 -12.94
C LEU A 125 4.35 20.10 -11.86
N PRO A 126 3.62 20.28 -10.74
CA PRO A 126 4.12 21.02 -9.60
C PRO A 126 5.38 20.35 -9.02
N ALA A 127 6.36 21.18 -8.61
CA ALA A 127 7.65 20.70 -8.11
C ALA A 127 7.53 19.68 -6.96
N ALA A 128 6.64 19.94 -5.98
CA ALA A 128 6.43 19.02 -4.86
C ALA A 128 5.92 17.63 -5.31
N TRP A 129 5.15 17.55 -6.40
CA TRP A 129 4.71 16.27 -6.96
C TRP A 129 5.83 15.56 -7.71
N VAL A 130 6.67 16.31 -8.44
CA VAL A 130 7.88 15.77 -9.07
C VAL A 130 8.84 15.20 -8.02
N ASP A 131 9.09 15.95 -6.95
CA ASP A 131 9.96 15.52 -5.85
C ASP A 131 9.39 14.28 -5.14
N TYR A 132 8.08 14.22 -4.96
CA TYR A 132 7.40 13.05 -4.39
C TYR A 132 7.59 11.79 -5.24
N LEU A 133 7.29 11.87 -6.54
CA LEU A 133 7.47 10.74 -7.46
C LEU A 133 8.94 10.32 -7.56
N GLY A 134 9.87 11.27 -7.49
CA GLY A 134 11.32 11.03 -7.52
C GLY A 134 11.96 10.61 -6.20
N GLY A 135 11.17 10.54 -5.11
CA GLY A 135 11.65 10.14 -3.79
C GLY A 135 12.11 8.68 -3.71
N ALA A 136 12.47 8.22 -2.51
CA ALA A 136 12.88 6.82 -2.30
C ALA A 136 11.80 5.82 -2.77
N SER A 137 10.54 6.14 -2.46
CA SER A 137 9.36 5.45 -2.97
C SER A 137 8.13 6.35 -2.92
N TRP A 138 7.13 5.98 -3.70
CA TRP A 138 5.85 6.69 -3.81
C TRP A 138 4.69 5.69 -3.80
N LEU A 139 3.53 6.13 -3.32
CA LEU A 139 2.31 5.32 -3.30
C LEU A 139 1.75 5.22 -4.72
N ARG A 140 1.61 4.00 -5.23
CA ARG A 140 0.99 3.72 -6.53
C ARG A 140 -0.50 3.47 -6.40
N ARG A 141 -0.92 2.74 -5.37
CA ARG A 141 -2.33 2.59 -5.03
C ARG A 141 -2.53 2.33 -3.55
N GLY A 142 -3.67 2.77 -3.03
CA GLY A 142 -4.12 2.53 -1.66
C GLY A 142 -5.59 2.18 -1.63
N LEU A 143 -5.94 1.09 -0.96
CA LEU A 143 -7.32 0.63 -0.76
C LEU A 143 -8.04 1.63 0.15
N ARG A 144 -9.26 1.97 -0.23
CA ARG A 144 -10.13 2.88 0.51
C ARG A 144 -11.20 2.13 1.30
N PRO A 145 -11.77 2.73 2.36
CA PRO A 145 -12.94 2.20 3.06
C PRO A 145 -14.13 1.90 2.15
N SER A 146 -14.24 2.56 0.98
CA SER A 146 -15.25 2.25 -0.03
C SER A 146 -15.05 0.89 -0.72
N GLY A 147 -13.90 0.24 -0.53
CA GLY A 147 -13.48 -0.97 -1.26
C GLY A 147 -12.84 -0.67 -2.62
N GLU A 148 -12.77 0.60 -3.03
CA GLU A 148 -12.09 1.03 -4.25
C GLU A 148 -10.67 1.54 -3.95
N TYR A 149 -9.83 1.62 -4.98
CA TYR A 149 -8.48 2.13 -4.81
C TYR A 149 -8.39 3.62 -5.16
N LEU A 150 -7.67 4.37 -4.34
CA LEU A 150 -6.88 5.49 -4.84
C LEU A 150 -5.80 4.88 -5.75
N ARG A 151 -5.65 5.39 -6.96
CA ARG A 151 -4.54 5.04 -7.86
C ARG A 151 -3.84 6.31 -8.30
N LEU A 152 -2.53 6.33 -8.18
CA LEU A 152 -1.68 7.45 -8.57
C LEU A 152 -0.86 7.06 -9.80
N TYR A 153 -0.74 7.98 -10.73
CA TYR A 153 -0.15 7.72 -12.04
C TYR A 153 1.33 8.07 -12.06
N GLY A 154 2.11 7.22 -12.76
CA GLY A 154 3.50 7.53 -13.08
C GLY A 154 3.62 8.49 -14.28
N PRO A 155 4.83 8.97 -14.59
CA PRO A 155 5.06 9.95 -15.66
C PRO A 155 4.47 9.57 -17.03
N GLU A 156 4.57 8.30 -17.43
CA GLU A 156 4.04 7.85 -18.72
C GLU A 156 2.51 7.89 -18.76
N GLU A 157 1.83 7.41 -17.71
CA GLU A 157 0.38 7.46 -17.60
C GLU A 157 -0.13 8.91 -17.57
N ILE A 158 0.55 9.80 -16.86
CA ILE A 158 0.21 11.23 -16.81
C ILE A 158 0.27 11.85 -18.22
N ARG A 159 1.19 11.43 -19.09
CA ARG A 159 1.30 11.95 -20.47
C ARG A 159 0.19 11.43 -21.39
N GLU A 160 -0.28 10.22 -21.16
CA GLU A 160 -1.28 9.56 -22.01
C GLU A 160 -2.70 10.11 -21.79
N VAL A 161 -3.04 10.47 -20.55
CA VAL A 161 -4.39 10.97 -20.21
C VAL A 161 -4.57 12.42 -20.70
N ARG A 162 -5.41 12.62 -21.72
CA ARG A 162 -5.67 13.94 -22.35
C ARG A 162 -7.18 14.25 -22.38
N PRO A 163 -7.65 15.49 -22.05
CA PRO A 163 -6.91 16.69 -21.65
C PRO A 163 -6.93 16.97 -20.12
N GLY A 164 -5.80 17.41 -19.56
CA GLY A 164 -5.62 17.81 -18.16
C GLY A 164 -4.37 17.19 -17.54
N LEU A 165 -3.83 17.77 -16.45
CA LEU A 165 -2.70 17.16 -15.72
C LEU A 165 -3.24 16.14 -14.72
N VAL A 166 -3.82 15.06 -15.25
CA VAL A 166 -4.39 13.98 -14.45
C VAL A 166 -3.26 13.15 -13.84
N VAL A 167 -3.27 13.05 -12.51
CA VAL A 167 -2.22 12.39 -11.71
C VAL A 167 -2.72 11.16 -10.98
N GLY A 168 -4.00 10.80 -11.15
CA GLY A 168 -4.57 9.62 -10.54
C GLY A 168 -6.09 9.55 -10.64
N GLU A 169 -6.67 8.62 -9.89
CA GLU A 169 -8.12 8.41 -9.78
C GLU A 169 -8.50 7.93 -8.38
N LEU A 170 -9.71 8.27 -7.96
CA LEU A 170 -10.32 7.85 -6.70
C LEU A 170 -11.38 6.78 -6.96
N GLY A 171 -11.01 5.70 -7.66
CA GLY A 171 -11.98 4.69 -8.08
C GLY A 171 -13.11 5.31 -8.91
N SER A 172 -14.35 5.02 -8.55
CA SER A 172 -15.54 5.56 -9.22
C SER A 172 -15.81 7.04 -8.94
N ASP A 173 -15.15 7.65 -7.95
CA ASP A 173 -15.33 9.08 -7.60
C ASP A 173 -14.74 10.03 -8.66
N GLY A 174 -13.85 9.54 -9.52
CA GLY A 174 -13.32 10.28 -10.67
C GLY A 174 -11.81 10.53 -10.64
N TRP A 175 -11.35 11.30 -11.62
CA TRP A 175 -9.94 11.57 -11.85
C TRP A 175 -9.41 12.71 -10.98
N LEU A 176 -8.16 12.58 -10.55
CA LEU A 176 -7.41 13.58 -9.81
C LEU A 176 -6.55 14.38 -10.78
N ALA A 177 -6.68 15.70 -10.77
CA ALA A 177 -5.89 16.56 -11.65
C ALA A 177 -5.42 17.83 -10.93
N PHE A 178 -4.25 18.34 -11.31
CA PHE A 178 -3.83 19.68 -10.91
C PHE A 178 -4.47 20.73 -11.81
N ASP A 179 -5.14 21.71 -11.20
CA ASP A 179 -5.71 22.85 -11.91
C ASP A 179 -4.63 23.90 -12.16
N LEU A 180 -4.04 23.87 -13.35
CA LEU A 180 -2.95 24.77 -13.73
C LEU A 180 -3.38 26.21 -14.00
N GLU A 181 -4.68 26.48 -14.10
CA GLU A 181 -5.21 27.82 -14.34
C GLU A 181 -5.34 28.62 -13.03
N ARG A 182 -5.36 27.94 -11.89
CA ARG A 182 -5.48 28.56 -10.56
C ARG A 182 -4.13 28.72 -9.85
N PRO A 183 -3.95 29.77 -9.04
CA PRO A 183 -2.76 29.93 -8.19
C PRO A 183 -2.52 28.73 -7.30
N ALA A 184 -1.26 28.39 -7.04
CA ALA A 184 -0.81 27.24 -6.25
C ALA A 184 -1.16 25.85 -6.84
N ASN A 185 -1.83 25.80 -7.99
CA ASN A 185 -2.18 24.58 -8.70
C ASN A 185 -2.88 23.55 -7.79
N PRO A 186 -4.09 23.86 -7.28
CA PRO A 186 -4.80 22.97 -6.38
C PRO A 186 -5.09 21.64 -7.07
N LEU A 187 -5.11 20.57 -6.27
CA LEU A 187 -5.56 19.27 -6.73
C LEU A 187 -7.09 19.25 -6.68
N VAL A 188 -7.71 18.83 -7.78
CA VAL A 188 -9.15 18.66 -7.90
C VAL A 188 -9.53 17.23 -8.24
N VAL A 189 -10.75 16.85 -7.85
CA VAL A 189 -11.48 15.78 -8.53
C VAL A 189 -12.15 16.40 -9.75
N VAL A 190 -11.83 15.90 -10.94
CA VAL A 190 -12.34 16.41 -12.23
C VAL A 190 -13.87 16.42 -12.21
N GLY A 191 -14.45 17.61 -12.36
CA GLY A 191 -15.90 17.82 -12.37
C GLY A 191 -16.58 17.86 -10.99
N GLY A 192 -15.83 17.80 -9.89
CA GLY A 192 -16.43 17.52 -8.58
C GLY A 192 -16.11 18.50 -7.45
N ARG A 193 -14.83 18.81 -7.19
CA ARG A 193 -14.40 19.64 -6.04
C ARG A 193 -12.88 19.77 -5.95
N ASP A 194 -12.43 20.76 -5.19
CA ASP A 194 -11.06 20.86 -4.69
C ASP A 194 -10.81 19.78 -3.63
N LEU A 195 -9.66 19.11 -3.72
CA LEU A 195 -9.22 18.07 -2.79
C LEU A 195 -8.05 18.52 -1.93
N ALA A 196 -7.08 19.22 -2.53
CA ALA A 196 -5.95 19.80 -1.82
C ALA A 196 -5.62 21.19 -2.37
N PRO A 197 -5.21 22.15 -1.53
CA PRO A 197 -4.89 23.51 -1.96
C PRO A 197 -3.65 23.60 -2.87
N GLY A 198 -2.81 22.57 -2.87
CA GLY A 198 -1.62 22.46 -3.71
C GLY A 198 -0.99 21.07 -3.63
N ALA A 199 0.10 20.89 -4.37
CA ALA A 199 0.80 19.61 -4.44
C ALA A 199 1.47 19.19 -3.13
N ALA A 200 1.99 20.13 -2.34
CA ALA A 200 2.63 19.80 -1.06
C ALA A 200 1.63 19.23 -0.05
N GLU A 201 0.44 19.82 0.03
CA GLU A 201 -0.65 19.34 0.89
C GLU A 201 -1.21 18.02 0.37
N PHE A 202 -1.31 17.85 -0.95
CA PHE A 202 -1.70 16.56 -1.51
C PHE A 202 -0.70 15.45 -1.14
N VAL A 203 0.61 15.71 -1.25
CA VAL A 203 1.64 14.75 -0.82
C VAL A 203 1.47 14.41 0.65
N ALA A 204 1.23 15.40 1.52
CA ALA A 204 0.98 15.15 2.93
C ALA A 204 -0.24 14.23 3.15
N MET A 205 -1.34 14.46 2.44
CA MET A 205 -2.56 13.63 2.51
C MET A 205 -2.38 12.20 1.98
N VAL A 206 -1.45 11.99 1.04
CA VAL A 206 -1.09 10.66 0.55
C VAL A 206 -0.24 9.93 1.59
N GLU A 207 0.73 10.64 2.16
CA GLU A 207 1.69 10.13 3.13
C GLU A 207 1.08 9.79 4.49
N ASP A 208 0.16 10.63 4.97
CA ASP A 208 -0.61 10.36 6.18
C ASP A 208 -1.76 9.39 5.93
N GLY A 209 -2.04 9.02 4.67
CA GLY A 209 -3.06 8.04 4.31
C GLY A 209 -4.49 8.54 4.29
N THR A 210 -4.74 9.84 4.48
CA THR A 210 -6.08 10.47 4.47
C THR A 210 -6.92 10.08 3.26
N LEU A 211 -6.29 9.92 2.09
CA LEU A 211 -6.98 9.62 0.83
C LEU A 211 -7.17 8.13 0.56
N ALA A 212 -6.54 7.27 1.35
CA ALA A 212 -6.60 5.83 1.18
C ALA A 212 -7.24 5.20 2.42
N TRP A 213 -6.55 5.09 3.54
CA TRP A 213 -7.00 4.27 4.68
C TRP A 213 -7.50 5.07 5.91
N ASN A 214 -7.23 6.38 6.01
CA ASN A 214 -7.56 7.19 7.19
C ASN A 214 -8.87 7.99 7.06
N ALA A 215 -10.00 7.31 6.80
CA ALA A 215 -11.28 8.03 6.83
C ALA A 215 -11.82 8.25 8.26
N GLU A 216 -11.55 7.38 9.24
CA GLU A 216 -11.99 7.54 10.64
C GLU A 216 -11.49 6.37 11.53
N GLU A 217 -10.18 6.14 11.63
CA GLU A 217 -9.62 5.24 12.66
C GLU A 217 -8.65 6.01 13.55
N SER A 218 -9.22 6.93 14.33
CA SER A 218 -8.59 7.38 15.58
C SER A 218 -8.56 6.19 16.54
N TRP A 219 -7.44 5.47 16.55
CA TRP A 219 -7.12 4.53 17.63
C TRP A 219 -6.98 5.34 18.93
N TYR A 220 -7.95 5.16 19.83
CA TYR A 220 -7.95 5.70 21.20
C TYR A 220 -6.80 5.14 22.02
#